data_AF-A0A973QTB8-F1
#
_entry.id   AF-A0A973QTB8-F1
#
_cell.length_a   1.000
_cell.length_b   1.000
_cell.length_c   1.000
_cell.angle_alpha   90.00
_cell.angle_beta   90.00
_cell.angle_gamma   90.00
#
_symmetry.space_group_name_H-M   'P 1'
#
loop_
_entity.id
_entity.type
_entity.pdbx_description
1 polymer ?
#
loop_
_entity_poly.entity_id
_entity_poly.type
_entity_poly.pdbx_seq_one_letter_code
_entity_poly.pdbx_strand_id
1 'polypeptide(L)' 'MTVSHPYLRYVAIGDSLTEGIGDPGPAGGHRGWADRFAEILAQQQPGLTYA' A
#
# COMPACT_ATOMS: atom_id res chain seq x y z
N MET A 1 6.20 -0.09 -24.84
CA MET A 1 5.46 -1.34 -24.53
C MET A 1 5.70 -1.65 -23.07
N THR A 2 4.75 -1.38 -22.19
CA THR A 2 4.83 -1.77 -20.78
C THR A 2 4.43 -3.24 -20.68
N VAL A 3 5.33 -4.08 -20.16
CA VAL A 3 4.99 -5.47 -19.84
C VAL A 3 4.04 -5.42 -18.63
N SER A 4 2.81 -5.88 -18.82
CA SER A 4 1.89 -6.11 -17.70
C SER A 4 2.46 -7.25 -16.86
N HIS A 5 2.84 -6.95 -15.62
CA HIS A 5 3.30 -7.97 -14.68
C HIS A 5 2.08 -8.50 -13.92
N PRO A 6 1.92 -9.84 -13.78
CA PRO A 6 0.72 -10.45 -13.21
C PRO A 6 0.70 -10.37 -11.68
N TYR A 7 1.22 -9.30 -11.08
CA TYR A 7 1.21 -9.14 -9.64
C TYR A 7 -0.21 -8.85 -9.18
N LEU A 8 -0.75 -9.76 -8.37
CA LEU A 8 -2.10 -9.68 -7.82
C LEU A 8 -2.12 -9.26 -6.34
N ARG A 9 -0.94 -9.14 -5.72
CA ARG A 9 -0.82 -8.83 -4.31
C ARG A 9 0.39 -7.95 -4.03
N TYR A 10 0.18 -6.91 -3.24
CA TYR A 10 1.22 -6.10 -2.62
C TYR A 10 1.33 -6.50 -1.16
N VAL A 11 2.55 -6.68 -0.66
CA VAL A 11 2.84 -6.96 0.74
C VAL A 11 3.96 -6.03 1.18
N ALA A 12 3.75 -5.31 2.27
CA ALA A 12 4.75 -4.42 2.85
C ALA A 12 5.31 -5.05 4.12
N ILE A 13 6.63 -5.30 4.16
CA ILE A 13 7.32 -5.87 5.33
C ILE A 13 8.43 -4.90 5.72
N GLY A 14 8.50 -4.57 7.00
CA GLY A 14 9.57 -3.71 7.52
C GLY A 14 9.38 -3.38 8.98
N ASP A 15 9.92 -2.22 9.36
CA ASP A 15 9.86 -1.69 10.72
C ASP A 15 8.69 -0.71 10.91
N SER A 16 8.75 0.10 11.97
CA SER A 16 7.77 1.13 12.32
C SER A 16 7.41 2.10 11.18
N LEU A 17 8.32 2.35 10.24
CA LEU A 17 8.04 3.18 9.07
C LEU A 17 7.03 2.49 8.14
N THR A 18 7.16 1.18 7.98
CA THR A 18 6.22 0.38 7.21
C THR A 18 4.87 0.28 7.92
N GLU A 19 4.87 0.19 9.25
CA GLU A 19 3.65 0.26 10.07
C GLU A 19 2.97 1.65 10.05
N GLY A 20 3.65 2.68 9.52
CA GLY A 20 3.12 4.04 9.40
C GLY A 20 3.23 4.89 10.67
N ILE A 21 4.04 4.46 11.65
CA ILE A 21 4.24 5.21 12.90
C ILE A 21 4.75 6.62 12.57
N GLY A 22 4.04 7.62 13.10
CA GLY A 22 4.34 9.03 12.85
C GLY A 22 3.61 9.65 11.64
N ASP A 23 2.76 8.91 10.92
CA ASP A 23 1.80 9.44 9.92
C ASP A 23 0.34 9.28 10.43
N PRO A 24 -0.19 10.24 11.20
CA PRO A 24 -1.53 10.14 11.77
C PRO A 24 -2.62 10.16 10.70
N GLY A 25 -3.47 9.15 10.73
CA GLY A 25 -4.68 9.08 9.93
C GLY A 25 -5.84 9.90 10.54
N PRO A 26 -6.83 10.28 9.72
CA PRO A 26 -7.95 11.12 10.14
C PRO A 26 -8.87 10.47 11.19
N ALA A 27 -8.83 9.14 11.32
CA ALA A 27 -9.65 8.37 12.28
C ALA A 27 -8.90 8.00 13.58
N GLY A 28 -7.72 8.59 13.84
CA GLY A 28 -6.97 8.34 15.08
C GLY A 28 -6.06 7.10 15.08
N GLY A 29 -5.68 6.60 13.90
CA GLY A 29 -4.67 5.55 13.71
C GLY A 29 -3.45 6.05 12.93
N HIS A 30 -2.58 5.13 12.51
CA HIS A 30 -1.51 5.39 11.55
C HIS A 30 -1.97 4.99 10.15
N ARG A 31 -1.69 5.83 9.14
CA ARG A 31 -1.95 5.48 7.73
C ARG A 31 -0.68 5.01 7.04
N GLY A 32 0.41 5.74 7.21
CA GLY A 32 1.70 5.38 6.64
C GLY A 32 1.75 5.44 5.11
N TRP A 33 2.95 5.17 4.59
CA TRP A 33 3.20 5.24 3.15
C TRP A 33 2.71 3.98 2.42
N ALA A 34 2.79 2.81 3.06
CA ALA A 34 2.44 1.53 2.46
C ALA A 34 0.97 1.48 2.05
N ASP A 35 0.06 1.94 2.93
CA ASP A 35 -1.38 2.00 2.63
C ASP A 35 -1.68 2.96 1.48
N ARG A 36 -1.05 4.15 1.48
CA ARG A 36 -1.21 5.14 0.38
C ARG A 36 -0.73 4.57 -0.95
N PHE A 37 0.40 3.86 -0.94
CA PHE A 37 0.91 3.23 -2.14
C PHE A 37 -0.01 2.11 -2.61
N ALA A 38 -0.55 1.29 -1.69
CA ALA A 38 -1.52 0.25 -2.02
C ALA A 38 -2.78 0.83 -2.69
N GLU A 39 -3.31 1.95 -2.20
CA GLU A 39 -4.45 2.64 -2.82
C GLU A 39 -4.15 3.10 -4.25
N ILE A 40 -3.01 3.74 -4.47
CA ILE A 40 -2.58 4.19 -5.80
C ILE A 40 -2.39 2.99 -6.73
N LEU A 41 -1.80 1.91 -6.21
CA LEU A 41 -1.55 0.70 -6.99
C LEU A 41 -2.86 0.00 -7.38
N ALA A 42 -3.84 -0.06 -6.48
CA ALA A 42 -5.16 -0.62 -6.76
C ALA A 42 -5.94 0.16 -7.84
N GLN A 43 -5.70 1.48 -7.98
CA GLN A 43 -6.27 2.27 -9.09
C GLN A 43 -5.71 1.87 -10.45
N GLN A 44 -4.45 1.42 -10.49
CA GLN A 44 -3.78 1.00 -11.72
C GLN A 44 -4.02 -0.48 -12.04
N GLN A 45 -4.26 -1.30 -11.01
CA GLN A 45 -4.52 -2.74 -11.13
C GLN A 45 -5.78 -3.13 -10.34
N PRO A 46 -6.97 -3.08 -10.99
CA PRO A 46 -8.21 -3.56 -10.39
C PRO A 46 -8.08 -5.02 -9.93
N GLY A 47 -8.47 -5.30 -8.70
CA GLY A 47 -8.38 -6.64 -8.11
C GLY A 47 -7.05 -6.97 -7.41
N LEU A 48 -6.10 -6.04 -7.38
CA LEU A 48 -4.92 -6.18 -6.55
C LEU A 48 -5.31 -6.19 -5.06
N THR A 49 -4.74 -7.13 -4.32
CA THR A 49 -4.93 -7.27 -2.87
C THR A 49 -3.73 -6.71 -2.11
N TYR A 50 -3.97 -6.19 -0.91
CA TYR A 50 -2.93 -5.69 -0.01
C TYR A 50 -3.04 -6.40 1.34
N ALA A 51 -1.88 -6.74 1.93
CA ALA A 51 -1.78 -7.49 3.16
C ALA A 51 -0.47 -7.19 3.89
#